data_AF-A0A0P8DXH8-F1
#
_entry.id   AF-A0A0P8DXH8-F1
#
_cell.length_a   1.000
_cell.length_b   1.000
_cell.length_c   1.000
_cell.angle_alpha   90.00
_cell.angle_beta   90.00
_cell.angle_gamma   90.00
#
_symmetry.space_group_name_H-M   'P 1'
#
loop_
_entity.id
_entity.type
_entity.pdbx_description
1 polymer ?
#
loop_
_entity_poly.entity_id
_entity_poly.type
_entity_poly.pdbx_seq_one_letter_code
_entity_poly.pdbx_strand_id
1 'polypeptide(L)' 'MTEEDKGYSEIKMSSGWFMTISMQKSDKFEEEKEYCEIAKERSGVKQRRFNINPKYVRALGEALVKFADENKL' A
#
# COMPACT_ATOMS: atom_id res chain seq x y z
N MET A 1 20.92 11.99 -7.67
CA MET A 1 19.73 12.83 -7.48
C MET A 1 18.80 12.03 -6.57
N THR A 2 18.69 12.41 -5.30
CA THR A 2 17.87 11.71 -4.31
C THR A 2 16.42 12.14 -4.47
N GLU A 3 15.69 11.40 -5.30
CA GLU A 3 14.23 11.48 -5.40
C GLU A 3 13.67 10.43 -4.44
N GLU A 4 13.25 10.88 -3.26
CA GLU A 4 12.32 10.11 -2.45
C GLU A 4 11.09 9.79 -3.31
N ASP A 5 10.91 8.50 -3.52
CA ASP A 5 9.94 7.84 -4.36
C ASP A 5 8.51 8.22 -3.90
N LYS A 6 7.92 9.24 -4.54
CA LYS A 6 6.59 9.81 -4.18
C LYS A 6 5.44 8.79 -4.18
N GLY A 7 5.68 7.56 -4.61
CA GLY A 7 4.70 6.47 -4.66
C GLY A 7 4.95 5.32 -3.69
N TYR A 8 5.96 5.39 -2.82
CA TYR A 8 6.29 4.32 -1.86
C TYR A 8 6.19 4.80 -0.41
N SER A 9 5.62 3.98 0.46
CA SER A 9 5.59 4.22 1.90
C SER A 9 5.76 2.90 2.65
N GLU A 10 6.45 2.93 3.79
CA GLU A 10 6.64 1.75 4.63
C GLU A 10 6.26 2.00 6.09
N ILE A 11 5.65 0.98 6.71
CA ILE A 11 5.31 0.96 8.13
C ILE A 11 6.02 -0.23 8.75
N LYS A 12 6.97 0.04 9.63
CA LYS A 12 7.72 -0.99 10.33
C LYS A 12 6.80 -1.78 11.26
N MET A 13 6.83 -3.11 11.15
CA MET A 13 6.12 -4.03 12.02
C MET A 13 7.11 -4.78 12.95
N SER A 14 6.61 -5.81 13.64
CA SER A 14 7.44 -6.72 14.43
C SER A 14 8.27 -7.67 13.55
N SER A 15 9.37 -8.18 14.12
CA SER A 15 10.17 -9.28 13.55
C SER A 15 10.73 -9.02 12.15
N GLY A 16 11.04 -7.76 11.83
CA GLY A 16 11.65 -7.38 10.55
C GLY A 16 10.68 -7.39 9.37
N TRP A 17 9.37 -7.37 9.63
CA TRP A 17 8.35 -7.18 8.61
C TRP A 17 8.02 -5.70 8.43
N PHE A 18 7.59 -5.36 7.22
CA PHE A 18 7.11 -4.04 6.85
C PHE A 18 5.74 -4.15 6.19
N MET A 19 4.84 -3.22 6.46
CA MET A 19 3.75 -2.93 5.53
C MET A 19 4.31 -1.99 4.48
N THR A 20 4.20 -2.34 3.21
CA THR A 20 4.62 -1.49 2.11
C THR A 20 3.40 -1.05 1.33
N ILE A 21 3.34 0.21 0.95
CA ILE A 21 2.32 0.81 0.09
C ILE A 21 3.07 1.35 -1.11
N SER A 22 2.75 0.89 -2.32
CA SER A 22 3.54 1.20 -3.51
C SER A 22 2.69 1.35 -4.75
N MET A 23 3.00 2.31 -5.62
CA MET A 23 2.44 2.36 -6.97
C MET A 23 3.12 1.32 -7.86
N GLN A 24 2.30 0.50 -8.53
CA GLN A 24 2.73 -0.59 -9.40
C GLN A 24 2.12 -0.42 -10.78
N LYS A 25 2.79 -0.97 -11.81
CA LYS A 25 2.28 -1.00 -13.19
C LYS A 25 1.74 -2.38 -13.55
N SER A 26 0.68 -2.44 -14.35
CA SER A 26 0.20 -3.69 -14.94
C SER A 26 -0.51 -3.47 -16.27
N ASP A 27 -0.11 -4.25 -17.26
CA ASP A 27 -0.78 -4.30 -18.57
C ASP A 27 -2.17 -4.94 -18.51
N LYS A 28 -2.58 -5.51 -17.37
CA LYS A 28 -3.89 -6.14 -17.18
C LYS A 28 -5.00 -5.16 -16.84
N PHE A 29 -4.67 -3.93 -16.43
CA PHE A 29 -5.66 -2.89 -16.17
C PHE A 29 -5.78 -2.00 -17.40
N GLU A 30 -6.87 -2.19 -18.16
CA GLU A 30 -7.07 -1.62 -19.50
C GLU A 30 -7.06 -0.08 -19.53
N GLU A 31 -7.46 0.59 -18.44
CA GLU A 31 -7.63 2.06 -18.43
C GLU A 31 -6.46 2.83 -17.81
N GLU A 32 -5.95 2.41 -16.64
CA GLU A 32 -4.99 3.23 -15.88
C GLU A 32 -3.57 2.65 -15.85
N LYS A 33 -3.37 1.40 -16.32
CA LYS A 33 -2.09 0.65 -16.30
C LYS A 33 -1.32 0.64 -14.98
N GLU A 34 -1.93 1.13 -13.91
CA GLU A 34 -1.33 1.36 -12.61
C GLU A 34 -2.31 0.95 -11.49
N TYR A 35 -1.75 0.50 -10.38
CA TYR A 35 -2.51 0.16 -9.17
C TYR A 35 -1.66 0.46 -7.94
N CYS A 36 -2.31 0.74 -6.82
CA CYS A 36 -1.65 0.80 -5.53
C CYS A 36 -1.63 -0.61 -4.93
N GLU A 37 -0.45 -1.10 -4.55
CA GLU A 37 -0.25 -2.35 -3.82
C GLU A 37 0.04 -2.04 -2.36
N ILE A 38 -0.72 -2.67 -1.46
CA ILE A 38 -0.39 -2.80 -0.04
C ILE A 38 0.07 -4.23 0.19
N ALA A 39 1.28 -4.43 0.74
CA ALA A 39 1.84 -5.75 0.99
C ALA A 39 2.54 -5.83 2.34
N LYS A 40 2.66 -7.06 2.85
CA LYS A 40 3.57 -7.36 3.96
C LYS A 40 4.89 -7.86 3.37
N GLU A 41 5.98 -7.17 3.63
CA GLU A 41 7.29 -7.46 3.02
C GLU A 41 8.36 -7.79 4.06
N ARG A 42 9.21 -8.77 3.74
CA ARG A 42 10.46 -9.04 4.44
C ARG A 42 11.52 -9.54 3.46
N SER A 43 12.68 -8.88 3.47
CA SER A 43 13.83 -9.27 2.63
C SER A 43 13.47 -9.40 1.14
N GLY A 44 12.67 -8.48 0.61
CA GLY A 44 12.21 -8.49 -0.79
C GLY A 44 11.08 -9.48 -1.09
N VAL A 45 10.65 -10.29 -0.12
CA VAL A 45 9.54 -11.23 -0.27
C VAL A 45 8.25 -10.59 0.22
N LYS A 46 7.34 -10.31 -0.72
CA LYS A 46 6.00 -9.78 -0.44
C LYS A 46 4.98 -10.91 -0.22
N GLN A 47 4.14 -10.74 0.79
CA GLN A 47 3.02 -11.61 1.15
C GLN A 47 1.76 -10.77 1.41
N ARG A 48 0.59 -11.43 1.41
CA ARG A 48 -0.70 -10.80 1.73
C ARG A 48 -0.95 -9.50 0.93
N ARG A 49 -0.68 -9.56 -0.38
CA ARG A 49 -0.85 -8.43 -1.29
C ARG A 49 -2.32 -8.06 -1.41
N PHE A 50 -2.59 -6.77 -1.37
CA PHE A 50 -3.89 -6.17 -1.63
C PHE A 50 -3.69 -5.07 -2.68
N ASN A 51 -4.34 -5.22 -3.82
CA ASN A 51 -4.21 -4.31 -4.95
C ASN A 51 -5.49 -3.49 -5.08
N ILE A 52 -5.35 -2.19 -5.21
CA ILE A 52 -6.48 -1.26 -5.32
C ILE A 52 -6.23 -0.26 -6.44
N ASN A 53 -7.30 0.10 -7.17
CA ASN A 53 -7.22 1.18 -8.13
C ASN A 53 -6.88 2.50 -7.40
N PRO A 54 -5.95 3.33 -7.92
CA PRO A 54 -5.50 4.55 -7.25
C PRO A 54 -6.62 5.51 -6.84
N LYS A 55 -7.72 5.58 -7.62
CA LYS A 55 -8.86 6.47 -7.33
C LYS A 55 -9.58 6.15 -6.02
N TYR A 56 -9.42 4.95 -5.48
CA TYR A 56 -10.06 4.51 -4.24
C TYR A 56 -9.14 4.53 -3.01
N VAL A 57 -7.84 4.84 -3.18
CA VAL A 57 -6.85 4.80 -2.08
C VAL A 57 -7.23 5.74 -0.93
N ARG A 58 -7.70 6.95 -1.26
CA ARG A 58 -8.12 7.93 -0.25
C ARG A 58 -9.29 7.41 0.60
N ALA A 59 -10.32 6.89 -0.06
CA ALA A 59 -11.49 6.33 0.62
C ALA A 59 -11.12 5.15 1.53
N LEU A 60 -10.18 4.29 1.11
CA LEU A 60 -9.65 3.23 1.95
C LEU A 60 -8.94 3.78 3.19
N GLY A 61 -8.07 4.77 3.03
CA GLY A 61 -7.36 5.39 4.16
C GLY A 61 -8.31 6.00 5.18
N GLU A 62 -9.31 6.75 4.73
CA GLU A 62 -10.35 7.34 5.59
C GLU A 62 -11.16 6.27 6.34
N ALA A 63 -11.52 5.17 5.66
CA ALA A 63 -12.23 4.05 6.29
C ALA A 63 -11.38 3.34 7.35
N LEU A 64 -10.08 3.17 7.12
CA LEU A 64 -9.15 2.56 8.08
C LEU A 64 -8.95 3.43 9.32
N VAL A 65 -8.80 4.75 9.15
CA VAL A 65 -8.71 5.70 10.27
C VAL A 65 -9.97 5.65 11.12
N LYS A 66 -11.14 5.75 10.47
CA LYS A 66 -12.43 5.65 11.16
C LYS A 66 -12.58 4.33 11.93
N PHE A 67 -12.19 3.21 11.32
CA PHE A 67 -12.21 1.91 11.98
C PHE A 67 -11.32 1.87 13.22
N ALA A 68 -10.10 2.43 13.14
CA ALA A 68 -9.19 2.50 14.27
C ALA A 68 -9.77 3.33 15.43
N ASP A 69 -10.33 4.50 15.12
CA ASP A 69 -10.95 5.40 16.11
C ASP A 69 -12.15 4.72 16.81
N GLU A 70 -13.03 4.07 16.05
CA GLU A 70 -14.22 3.38 16.58
C GLU A 70 -13.86 2.18 17.47
N ASN A 71 -12.70 1.55 17.23
CA ASN A 71 -12.26 0.35 17.95
C ASN A 71 -11.13 0.61 18.97
N LYS A 72 -10.68 1.87 19.12
CA LYS A 72 -9.61 2.29 20.05
C LYS A 72 -8.28 1.54 19.83
N LEU A 73 -7.88 1.39 18.57
CA LEU A 73 -6.63 0.74 18.16
C LEU A 73 -5.42 1.68 18.14
#